data_AF-A0A5N6R9T0-F1
#
_entry.id   AF-A0A5N6R9T0-F1
#
_cell.length_a   1.000
_cell.length_b   1.000
_cell.length_c   1.000
_cell.angle_alpha   90.00
_cell.angle_beta   90.00
_cell.angle_gamma   90.00
#
_symmetry.space_group_name_H-M   'P 1'
#
loop_
_entity.id
_entity.type
_entity.pdbx_description
1 polymer ?
#
loop_
_entity_poly.entity_id
_entity_poly.type
_entity_poly.pdbx_seq_one_letter_code
_entity_poly.pdbx_strand_id
1 'polypeptide(L)'
;MFDIVKQQLNMQEIMSAGDEDGNTVLHLAVARKQIQTVKVVPQEAVLNVNVTNKSGLTALDVSDVILQIVGSGELTDYMLRDLLLHAGALKASEFAGTIETAQVLLHHPAIVERAISPPQILDHFLQYLLQKISLLNP
;
A
#
# COMPACT_ATOMS: atom_id res chain seq x y z
N MET A 1 -18.78 34.40 15.48
CA MET A 1 -18.69 33.03 16.03
C MET A 1 -19.21 32.07 14.99
N PHE A 2 -18.41 31.80 13.96
CA PHE A 2 -18.56 30.69 13.05
C PHE A 2 -17.15 30.41 12.53
N ASP A 3 -16.38 29.73 13.37
CA ASP A 3 -15.18 29.01 12.93
C ASP A 3 -15.66 27.81 12.14
N ILE A 4 -16.09 28.09 10.90
CA ILE A 4 -16.37 27.09 9.89
C ILE A 4 -15.01 26.58 9.48
N VAL A 5 -14.55 25.61 10.26
CA VAL A 5 -13.29 24.89 10.10
C VAL A 5 -13.08 24.66 8.61
N LYS A 6 -12.03 25.28 8.06
CA LYS A 6 -11.46 24.88 6.77
C LYS A 6 -11.03 23.43 6.94
N GLN A 7 -11.95 22.50 6.74
CA GLN A 7 -11.63 21.09 6.65
C GLN A 7 -11.03 20.89 5.27
N GLN A 8 -9.76 21.23 5.17
CA GLN A 8 -8.93 20.90 4.04
C GLN A 8 -8.70 19.40 4.16
N LEU A 9 -9.66 18.62 3.67
CA LEU A 9 -9.62 17.18 3.69
C LEU A 9 -8.35 16.73 2.94
N ASN A 10 -7.39 16.20 3.68
CA ASN A 10 -6.19 15.66 3.08
C ASN A 10 -6.59 14.39 2.32
N MET A 11 -6.46 14.41 1.00
CA MET A 11 -6.86 13.29 0.15
C MET A 11 -6.13 12.01 0.56
N GLN A 12 -4.87 12.11 1.01
CA GLN A 12 -4.12 10.97 1.52
C GLN A 12 -4.74 10.35 2.79
N GLU A 13 -5.26 11.17 3.72
CA GLU A 13 -5.93 10.67 4.93
C GLU A 13 -7.23 9.95 4.57
N ILE A 14 -8.01 10.49 3.63
CA ILE A 14 -9.25 9.83 3.19
C ILE A 14 -8.95 8.48 2.53
N MET A 15 -7.94 8.43 1.67
CA MET A 15 -7.64 7.22 0.90
C MET A 15 -6.94 6.14 1.73
N SER A 16 -6.25 6.52 2.80
CA SER A 16 -5.67 5.59 3.79
C SER A 16 -6.62 5.24 4.93
N ALA A 17 -7.70 6.00 5.11
CA ALA A 17 -8.74 5.66 6.06
C ALA A 17 -9.38 4.32 5.68
N GLY A 18 -9.49 3.44 6.68
CA GLY A 18 -10.16 2.16 6.55
C GLY A 18 -11.61 2.21 7.01
N ASP A 19 -12.42 1.29 6.50
CA ASP A 19 -13.72 0.95 7.10
C ASP A 19 -13.57 0.26 8.48
N GLU A 20 -14.65 -0.31 8.99
CA GLU A 20 -14.66 -1.03 10.27
C GLU A 20 -13.68 -2.21 10.32
N ASP A 21 -13.29 -2.77 9.17
CA ASP A 21 -12.32 -3.86 9.04
C ASP A 21 -10.92 -3.35 8.66
N GLY A 22 -10.74 -2.04 8.56
CA GLY A 22 -9.51 -1.40 8.11
C GLY A 22 -9.30 -1.49 6.59
N ASN A 23 -10.32 -1.85 5.82
CA ASN A 23 -10.21 -1.87 4.36
C ASN A 23 -10.20 -0.43 3.84
N THR A 24 -9.06 -0.05 3.24
CA THR A 24 -8.95 1.22 2.52
C THR A 24 -9.80 1.22 1.25
N VAL A 25 -9.91 2.40 0.61
CA VAL A 25 -10.57 2.55 -0.69
C VAL A 25 -10.06 1.55 -1.73
N LEU A 26 -8.76 1.21 -1.69
CA LEU A 26 -8.15 0.29 -2.65
C LEU A 26 -8.58 -1.17 -2.42
N HIS A 27 -8.68 -1.61 -1.16
CA HIS A 27 -9.23 -2.94 -0.82
C HIS A 27 -10.67 -3.08 -1.32
N LEU A 28 -11.49 -2.07 -1.05
CA LEU A 28 -12.90 -2.06 -1.44
C LEU A 28 -13.07 -2.02 -2.97
N ALA A 29 -12.23 -1.26 -3.68
CA ALA A 29 -12.24 -1.20 -5.13
C ALA A 29 -11.91 -2.56 -5.76
N VAL A 30 -10.94 -3.29 -5.21
CA VAL A 30 -10.58 -4.64 -5.65
C VAL A 30 -11.71 -5.63 -5.36
N ALA A 31 -12.21 -5.67 -4.12
CA ALA A 31 -13.28 -6.58 -3.72
C ALA A 31 -14.57 -6.40 -4.52
N ARG A 32 -14.84 -5.16 -4.96
CA ARG A 32 -16.02 -4.82 -5.79
C ARG A 32 -15.74 -4.77 -7.29
N LYS A 33 -14.55 -5.21 -7.73
CA LYS A 33 -14.12 -5.24 -9.13
C LYS A 33 -14.21 -3.89 -9.86
N GLN A 34 -13.96 -2.79 -9.16
CA GLN A 34 -14.06 -1.43 -9.69
C GLN A 34 -12.77 -1.01 -10.43
N ILE A 35 -12.60 -1.49 -11.66
CA ILE A 35 -11.37 -1.27 -12.46
C ILE A 35 -10.98 0.21 -12.57
N GLN A 36 -11.94 1.09 -12.84
CA GLN A 36 -11.64 2.52 -13.04
C GLN A 36 -11.12 3.17 -11.76
N THR A 37 -11.69 2.81 -10.61
CA THR A 37 -11.22 3.27 -9.30
C THR A 37 -9.79 2.82 -9.04
N VAL A 38 -9.46 1.55 -9.34
CA VAL A 38 -8.09 1.01 -9.20
C VAL A 38 -7.09 1.68 -10.14
N LYS A 39 -7.53 2.23 -11.29
CA LYS A 39 -6.65 3.00 -12.18
C LYS A 39 -6.36 4.41 -11.69
N VAL A 40 -7.37 5.10 -11.19
CA VAL A 40 -7.29 6.52 -10.84
C VAL A 40 -6.64 6.72 -9.48
N VAL A 41 -7.04 5.92 -8.49
CA VAL A 41 -6.59 6.06 -7.09
C VAL A 41 -5.06 6.07 -6.97
N PRO A 42 -4.29 5.15 -7.59
CA PRO A 42 -2.84 5.16 -7.48
C PRO A 42 -2.14 6.29 -8.25
N GLN A 43 -2.81 6.91 -9.22
CA GLN A 43 -2.24 7.99 -10.04
C GLN A 43 -2.42 9.37 -9.40
N GLU A 44 -3.55 9.60 -8.74
CA GLU A 44 -3.89 10.91 -8.19
C GLU A 44 -3.23 11.22 -6.85
N ALA A 45 -2.54 10.25 -6.24
CA ALA A 45 -1.79 10.49 -5.02
C ALA A 45 -0.55 9.62 -4.90
N VAL A 46 0.47 10.19 -4.25
CA VAL A 46 1.64 9.49 -3.69
C VAL A 46 1.17 8.58 -2.55
N LEU A 47 0.30 7.63 -2.86
CA LEU A 47 -0.38 6.79 -1.91
C LEU A 47 0.51 5.64 -1.49
N ASN A 48 0.44 5.32 -0.21
CA ASN A 48 0.89 4.02 0.23
C ASN A 48 -0.11 2.96 -0.25
N VAL A 49 0.16 2.38 -1.42
CA VAL A 49 -0.63 1.28 -2.01
C VAL A 49 -0.56 -0.02 -1.19
N ASN A 50 0.37 -0.09 -0.22
CA ASN A 50 0.69 -1.26 0.59
C ASN A 50 0.13 -1.17 2.02
N VAL A 51 -0.87 -0.31 2.25
CA VAL A 51 -1.60 -0.29 3.53
C VAL A 51 -2.29 -1.62 3.73
N THR A 52 -2.18 -2.17 4.94
CA THR A 52 -2.82 -3.41 5.34
C THR A 52 -4.13 -3.13 6.10
N ASN A 53 -5.13 -3.98 5.90
CA ASN A 53 -6.34 -3.98 6.71
C ASN A 53 -6.11 -4.64 8.09
N LYS A 54 -7.15 -4.75 8.92
CA LYS A 54 -7.03 -5.38 10.26
C LYS A 54 -6.67 -6.87 10.22
N SER A 55 -6.85 -7.52 9.06
CA SER A 55 -6.42 -8.90 8.82
C SER A 55 -4.96 -9.00 8.36
N GLY A 56 -4.26 -7.87 8.23
CA GLY A 56 -2.88 -7.83 7.76
C GLY A 56 -2.74 -8.02 6.26
N LEU A 57 -3.82 -7.86 5.48
CA LEU A 57 -3.81 -8.05 4.03
C LEU A 57 -3.70 -6.71 3.32
N THR A 58 -2.91 -6.63 2.24
CA THR A 58 -2.94 -5.49 1.31
C THR A 58 -4.03 -5.69 0.26
N ALA A 59 -4.28 -4.66 -0.56
CA ALA A 59 -5.18 -4.78 -1.70
C ALA A 59 -4.72 -5.84 -2.72
N LEU A 60 -3.41 -6.10 -2.84
CA LEU A 60 -2.88 -7.17 -3.69
C LEU A 60 -3.19 -8.56 -3.11
N ASP A 61 -3.07 -8.71 -1.78
CA ASP A 61 -3.43 -9.97 -1.11
C ASP A 61 -4.93 -10.28 -1.28
N VAL A 62 -5.79 -9.26 -1.15
CA VAL A 62 -7.23 -9.41 -1.40
C VAL A 62 -7.51 -9.85 -2.84
N SER A 63 -6.81 -9.29 -3.82
CA SER A 63 -6.92 -9.71 -5.23
C SER A 63 -6.54 -11.18 -5.43
N ASP A 64 -5.45 -11.63 -4.80
CA ASP A 64 -5.00 -13.03 -4.86
C ASP A 64 -6.01 -13.98 -4.20
N VAL A 65 -6.60 -13.59 -3.07
CA VAL A 65 -7.65 -14.37 -2.42
C VAL A 65 -8.88 -14.53 -3.32
N ILE A 66 -9.31 -13.46 -3.99
CA ILE A 66 -10.45 -13.51 -4.93
C ILE A 66 -10.15 -14.48 -6.09
N LEU A 67 -8.95 -14.43 -6.66
CA LEU A 67 -8.52 -15.34 -7.73
C LEU A 67 -8.48 -16.81 -7.29
N GLN A 68 -8.20 -17.09 -6.01
CA GLN A 68 -8.14 -18.45 -5.47
C GLN A 68 -9.52 -19.02 -5.14
N ILE A 69 -10.43 -18.19 -4.61
CA ILE A 69 -11.78 -18.61 -4.24
C ILE A 69 -12.63 -18.86 -5.50
N VAL A 70 -12.50 -17.98 -6.49
CA VAL A 70 -13.24 -18.09 -7.74
C VAL A 70 -12.39 -18.91 -8.70
N GLY A 71 -12.58 -20.24 -8.72
CA GLY A 71 -11.86 -21.18 -9.60
C GLY A 71 -11.98 -20.91 -11.12
N SER A 72 -12.65 -19.83 -11.51
CA SER A 72 -12.66 -19.21 -12.82
C SER A 72 -12.36 -17.72 -12.68
N GLY A 73 -11.09 -17.34 -12.47
CA GLY A 73 -10.70 -15.93 -12.42
C GLY A 73 -11.21 -15.22 -13.68
N GLU A 74 -12.12 -14.25 -13.51
CA GLU A 74 -12.61 -13.49 -14.64
C GLU A 74 -11.43 -12.67 -15.20
N LEU A 75 -11.43 -12.37 -16.51
CA LEU A 75 -10.40 -11.52 -17.09
C LEU A 75 -10.21 -10.21 -16.30
N THR A 76 -11.30 -9.71 -15.72
CA THR A 76 -11.33 -8.57 -14.81
C THR A 76 -10.46 -8.76 -13.57
N ASP A 77 -10.44 -9.95 -12.95
CA ASP A 77 -9.68 -10.20 -11.73
C ASP A 77 -8.17 -10.18 -12.01
N TYR A 78 -7.76 -10.78 -13.14
CA TYR A 78 -6.37 -10.70 -13.62
C TYR A 78 -5.98 -9.26 -13.96
N MET A 79 -6.86 -8.49 -14.61
CA MET A 79 -6.61 -7.08 -14.93
C MET A 79 -6.47 -6.22 -13.68
N LEU A 80 -7.30 -6.45 -12.66
CA LEU A 80 -7.21 -5.73 -11.38
C LEU A 80 -5.88 -6.01 -10.69
N ARG A 81 -5.48 -7.29 -10.65
CA ARG A 81 -4.18 -7.69 -10.11
C ARG A 81 -3.02 -7.03 -10.86
N ASP A 82 -3.07 -7.02 -12.19
CA ASP A 82 -2.05 -6.40 -13.02
C ASP A 82 -1.94 -4.89 -12.77
N LEU A 83 -3.07 -4.19 -12.66
CA LEU A 83 -3.09 -2.76 -12.34
C LEU A 83 -2.47 -2.45 -10.96
N LEU A 84 -2.74 -3.29 -9.96
CA LEU A 84 -2.13 -3.14 -8.63
C LEU A 84 -0.61 -3.31 -8.70
N LEU A 85 -0.12 -4.30 -9.43
CA LEU A 85 1.32 -4.50 -9.62
C LEU A 85 1.99 -3.32 -10.32
N HIS A 86 1.36 -2.79 -11.37
CA HIS A 86 1.85 -1.59 -12.06
C HIS A 86 1.85 -0.35 -11.16
N ALA A 87 0.94 -0.30 -10.18
CA ALA A 87 0.90 0.73 -9.15
C ALA A 87 1.92 0.54 -8.02
N GLY A 88 2.75 -0.51 -8.06
CA GLY A 88 3.75 -0.82 -7.03
C GLY A 88 3.18 -1.51 -5.79
N ALA A 89 1.99 -2.12 -5.91
CA ALA A 89 1.42 -2.90 -4.82
C ALA A 89 2.25 -4.16 -4.55
N LEU A 90 2.44 -4.46 -3.28
CA LEU A 90 3.16 -5.60 -2.74
C LEU A 90 2.24 -6.41 -1.84
N LYS A 91 2.54 -7.69 -1.68
CA LYS A 91 1.89 -8.50 -0.66
C LYS A 91 2.33 -8.07 0.72
N ALA A 92 1.49 -8.26 1.72
CA ALA A 92 1.86 -7.97 3.11
C ALA A 92 3.11 -8.76 3.56
N SER A 93 3.28 -10.00 3.08
CA SER A 93 4.47 -10.81 3.38
C SER A 93 5.76 -10.25 2.78
N GLU A 94 5.67 -9.66 1.58
CA GLU A 94 6.81 -9.03 0.91
C GLU A 94 7.14 -7.69 1.58
N PHE A 95 6.11 -7.00 2.05
CA PHE A 95 6.21 -5.75 2.79
C PHE A 95 6.84 -5.90 4.19
N ALA A 96 6.41 -6.91 4.95
CA ALA A 96 6.99 -7.22 6.26
C ALA A 96 8.47 -7.63 6.15
N GLY A 97 8.81 -8.42 5.13
CA GLY A 97 10.19 -8.78 4.82
C GLY A 97 11.06 -7.56 4.46
N THR A 98 10.47 -6.49 3.91
CA THR A 98 11.20 -5.24 3.62
C THR A 98 11.61 -4.50 4.90
N ILE A 99 10.76 -4.52 5.93
CA ILE A 99 11.07 -3.90 7.23
C ILE A 99 12.12 -4.72 7.98
N GLU A 100 11.99 -6.05 7.99
CA GLU A 100 12.96 -6.93 8.64
C GLU A 100 14.34 -6.82 7.99
N THR A 101 14.42 -6.85 6.66
CA THR A 101 15.68 -6.64 5.93
C THR A 101 16.24 -5.24 6.17
N ALA A 102 15.42 -4.19 6.12
CA ALA A 102 15.90 -2.83 6.39
C ALA A 102 16.38 -2.62 7.84
N GLN A 103 15.74 -3.29 8.80
CA GLN A 103 16.13 -3.25 10.21
C GLN A 103 17.45 -3.97 10.46
N VAL A 104 17.69 -5.09 9.75
CA VAL A 104 19.00 -5.77 9.71
C VAL A 104 20.07 -4.88 9.06
N LEU A 105 19.77 -4.19 7.95
CA LEU A 105 20.69 -3.27 7.30
C LEU A 105 21.07 -2.07 8.18
N LEU A 106 20.12 -1.55 8.99
CA LEU A 106 20.39 -0.50 9.99
C LEU A 106 21.39 -0.95 11.07
N HIS A 107 21.39 -2.23 11.44
CA HIS A 107 22.27 -2.78 12.48
C HIS A 107 23.60 -3.33 11.91
N HIS A 108 23.67 -3.57 10.60
CA HIS A 108 24.84 -4.13 9.91
C HIS A 108 25.07 -3.46 8.54
N PRO A 109 25.68 -2.26 8.49
CA PRO A 109 25.89 -1.50 7.26
C PRO A 109 26.78 -2.20 6.22
N ALA A 110 27.60 -3.18 6.62
CA ALA A 110 28.44 -3.96 5.72
C ALA A 110 27.66 -4.91 4.79
N ILE A 111 26.37 -5.15 5.05
CA ILE A 111 25.52 -6.03 4.23
C ILE A 111 24.97 -5.28 3.00
N VAL A 112 24.91 -3.95 3.06
CA VAL A 112 24.37 -3.06 2.00
C VAL A 112 25.10 -3.25 0.66
N GLU A 113 26.43 -3.44 0.68
CA GLU A 113 27.22 -3.61 -0.54
C GLU A 113 26.96 -4.94 -1.27
N ARG A 114 26.36 -5.93 -0.60
CA ARG A 114 26.12 -7.27 -1.17
C ARG A 114 24.69 -7.47 -1.68
N ALA A 115 23.77 -6.58 -1.35
CA ALA A 115 22.35 -6.70 -1.68
C ALA A 115 21.91 -5.60 -2.66
N ILE A 116 22.23 -5.75 -3.93
CA ILE A 116 21.65 -4.95 -5.03
C ILE A 116 20.65 -5.85 -5.76
N SER A 117 19.33 -5.69 -5.61
CA SER A 117 18.42 -4.86 -6.42
C SER A 117 17.00 -4.98 -5.82
N PRO A 118 16.02 -4.05 -6.01
CA PRO A 118 15.97 -2.90 -6.92
C PRO A 118 15.75 -1.52 -6.21
N PRO A 119 15.90 -0.41 -6.95
CA PRO A 119 15.80 0.97 -6.44
C PRO A 119 14.51 1.32 -5.68
N GLN A 120 13.41 0.57 -5.87
CA GLN A 120 12.14 0.85 -5.17
C GLN A 120 12.20 0.53 -3.66
N ILE A 121 13.04 -0.44 -3.25
CA ILE A 121 13.19 -0.82 -1.83
C ILE A 121 13.77 0.35 -1.03
N LEU A 122 14.74 1.06 -1.62
CA LEU A 122 15.37 2.19 -0.98
C LEU A 122 14.42 3.38 -0.90
N ASP A 123 13.69 3.69 -1.97
CA ASP A 123 12.70 4.77 -1.97
C ASP A 123 11.59 4.54 -0.94
N HIS A 124 11.06 3.32 -0.85
CA HIS A 124 10.03 2.99 0.12
C HIS A 124 10.55 3.05 1.57
N PHE A 125 11.76 2.54 1.81
CA PHE A 125 12.40 2.64 3.11
C PHE A 125 12.65 4.09 3.53
N LEU A 126 13.09 4.95 2.60
CA LEU A 126 13.26 6.37 2.84
C LEU A 126 11.92 7.05 3.14
N GLN A 127 10.85 6.73 2.42
CA GLN A 127 9.51 7.25 2.73
C GLN A 127 9.03 6.82 4.12
N TYR A 128 9.21 5.55 4.49
CA TYR A 128 8.86 5.05 5.82
C TYR A 128 9.65 5.74 6.93
N LEU A 129 10.97 5.91 6.75
CA LEU A 129 11.81 6.64 7.70
C LEU A 129 11.37 8.11 7.84
N LEU A 130 11.09 8.78 6.72
CA LEU A 130 10.61 10.16 6.72
C LEU A 130 9.27 10.29 7.45
N GLN A 131 8.35 9.34 7.26
CA GLN A 131 7.08 9.32 7.99
C GLN A 131 7.31 9.15 9.50
N LYS A 132 8.20 8.24 9.91
CA LYS A 132 8.52 8.05 11.34
C LYS A 132 9.21 9.26 11.97
N ILE A 133 10.11 9.91 11.25
CA ILE A 133 10.80 11.13 11.74
C ILE A 133 9.79 12.27 11.90
N SER A 134 8.86 12.45 10.95
CA SER A 134 7.80 13.46 11.04
C SER A 134 6.84 13.23 12.21
N LEU A 135 6.61 11.98 12.61
CA LEU A 135 5.80 11.64 13.79
C LEU A 135 6.54 11.86 15.12
N LEU A 136 7.86 12.00 15.10
CA LEU A 136 8.70 12.21 16.29
C LEU A 136 8.98 13.69 16.58
N ASN A 137 8.66 14.60 15.66
CA ASN A 137 8.78 16.06 15.83
C ASN A 137 7.39 16.71 15.69
N PRO A 138 6.60 16.81 16.78
CA PRO A 138 5.32 17.50 16.80
C PRO A 138 5.46 19.03 16.72
#